data_AF-A0A963C250-F1
#
_entry.id   AF-A0A963C250-F1
#
_cell.length_a   1.000
_cell.length_b   1.000
_cell.length_c   1.000
_cell.angle_alpha   90.00
_cell.angle_beta   90.00
_cell.angle_gamma   90.00
#
_symmetry.space_group_name_H-M   'P 1'
#
loop_
_entity.id
_entity.type
_entity.pdbx_description
1 polymer ?
#
loop_
_entity_poly.entity_id
_entity_poly.type
_entity_poly.pdbx_seq_one_letter_code
_entity_poly.pdbx_strand_id
1 'polypeptide(L)'
;MAERKYFYPSLAAMLAMLAAAAIGYLWLPRADVSLPLVEGCRLDRQACASSLPGGGRVVVALEAADASPSPMRISVSVDGAQADHVEVGFQGVDMNMGLHVLQLAPAGEGRFAGETTLPVCVTGRMIWQATVLLQVGRKDISVPFRFESGHG
;
A
#
# COMPACT_ATOMS: atom_id res chain seq x y z
N MET A 1 -48.28 -11.37 -32.45
CA MET A 1 -47.40 -10.23 -32.86
C MET A 1 -47.37 -9.08 -31.84
N ALA A 2 -48.32 -8.97 -30.90
CA ALA A 2 -48.35 -7.91 -29.88
C ALA A 2 -47.34 -8.12 -28.72
N GLU A 3 -47.13 -9.36 -28.27
CA GLU A 3 -46.18 -9.72 -27.20
C GLU A 3 -44.74 -9.25 -27.46
N ARG A 4 -44.29 -9.30 -28.71
CA ARG A 4 -42.92 -8.92 -29.09
C ARG A 4 -42.70 -7.40 -29.01
N LYS A 5 -43.75 -6.58 -29.15
CA LYS A 5 -43.65 -5.10 -29.11
C LYS A 5 -43.45 -4.55 -27.70
N TYR A 6 -43.96 -5.24 -26.66
CA TYR A 6 -43.76 -4.86 -25.26
C TYR A 6 -42.50 -5.46 -24.65
N PHE A 7 -42.00 -6.57 -25.18
CA PHE A 7 -40.78 -7.22 -24.71
C PHE A 7 -39.51 -6.37 -24.94
N TYR A 8 -39.39 -5.70 -26.08
CA TYR A 8 -38.23 -4.85 -26.42
C TYR A 8 -38.02 -3.64 -25.49
N PRO A 9 -39.03 -2.80 -25.17
CA PRO A 9 -38.83 -1.67 -24.27
C PRO A 9 -38.52 -2.10 -22.83
N SER A 10 -39.11 -3.20 -22.36
CA SER A 10 -38.80 -3.76 -21.03
C SER A 10 -37.36 -4.28 -20.97
N LEU A 11 -36.90 -5.00 -22.01
CA LEU A 11 -35.52 -5.48 -22.10
C LEU A 11 -34.52 -4.30 -22.16
N ALA A 12 -34.83 -3.27 -22.95
CA ALA A 12 -34.00 -2.07 -23.06
C ALA A 12 -33.89 -1.33 -21.71
N ALA A 13 -35.00 -1.18 -20.99
CA ALA A 13 -35.00 -0.56 -19.66
C ALA A 13 -34.18 -1.38 -18.65
N MET A 14 -34.29 -2.71 -18.69
CA MET A 14 -33.52 -3.60 -17.80
C MET A 14 -32.01 -3.51 -18.08
N LEU A 15 -31.62 -3.51 -19.35
CA LEU A 15 -30.23 -3.30 -19.76
C LEU A 15 -29.70 -1.92 -19.35
N ALA A 16 -30.52 -0.87 -19.47
CA ALA A 16 -30.15 0.48 -19.04
C ALA A 16 -29.92 0.56 -17.52
N MET A 17 -30.78 -0.09 -16.72
CA MET A 17 -30.59 -0.18 -15.27
C MET A 17 -29.34 -0.96 -14.89
N LEU A 18 -29.07 -2.10 -15.56
CA LEU A 18 -27.85 -2.88 -15.34
C LEU A 18 -26.59 -2.09 -15.71
N ALA A 19 -26.63 -1.35 -16.82
CA ALA A 19 -25.53 -0.47 -17.23
C ALA A 19 -25.30 0.65 -16.20
N ALA A 20 -26.37 1.31 -15.74
CA ALA A 20 -26.27 2.35 -14.71
C ALA A 20 -25.72 1.81 -13.38
N ALA A 21 -26.17 0.62 -12.97
CA ALA A 21 -25.65 -0.06 -11.77
C ALA A 21 -24.18 -0.44 -11.92
N ALA A 22 -23.77 -0.96 -13.08
CA ALA A 22 -22.37 -1.30 -13.37
C ALA A 22 -21.48 -0.05 -13.37
N ILE A 23 -21.92 1.03 -14.03
CA ILE A 23 -21.21 2.32 -14.05
C ILE A 23 -21.10 2.88 -12.64
N GLY A 24 -22.19 2.90 -11.88
CA GLY A 24 -22.20 3.33 -10.48
C GLY A 24 -21.23 2.51 -9.63
N TYR A 25 -21.24 1.18 -9.79
CA TYR A 25 -20.29 0.28 -9.14
C TYR A 25 -18.84 0.64 -9.47
N LEU A 26 -18.51 0.84 -10.75
CA LEU A 26 -17.17 1.22 -11.20
C LEU A 26 -16.72 2.59 -10.67
N TRP A 27 -17.63 3.51 -10.40
CA TRP A 27 -17.35 4.86 -9.89
C TRP A 27 -17.23 4.96 -8.35
N LEU A 28 -17.64 3.93 -7.61
CA LEU A 28 -17.47 3.92 -6.16
C LEU A 28 -15.97 4.06 -5.77
N PRO A 29 -15.63 4.87 -4.75
CA PRO A 29 -14.26 4.96 -4.28
C PRO A 29 -13.78 3.59 -3.74
N ARG A 30 -12.48 3.36 -3.78
CA ARG A 30 -11.88 2.22 -3.06
C ARG A 30 -12.07 2.43 -1.56
N ALA A 31 -12.25 1.35 -0.83
CA ALA A 31 -12.33 1.42 0.62
C ALA A 31 -10.92 1.63 1.17
N ASP A 32 -10.70 2.74 1.86
CA ASP A 32 -9.45 3.01 2.59
C ASP A 32 -9.51 2.31 3.96
N VAL A 33 -8.50 1.49 4.25
CA VAL A 33 -8.35 0.79 5.52
C VAL A 33 -6.98 1.12 6.09
N SER A 34 -6.96 2.00 7.08
CA SER A 34 -5.73 2.34 7.81
C SER A 34 -5.58 1.48 9.06
N LEU A 35 -4.52 0.67 9.12
CA LEU A 35 -4.14 -0.11 10.30
C LEU A 35 -3.38 0.77 11.31
N PRO A 36 -3.43 0.43 12.61
CA PRO A 36 -2.61 1.12 13.61
C PRO A 36 -1.12 0.89 13.34
N LEU A 37 -0.29 1.79 13.90
CA LEU A 37 1.16 1.64 13.91
C LEU A 37 1.56 0.30 14.51
N VAL A 38 2.46 -0.41 13.83
CA VAL A 38 3.03 -1.66 14.35
C VAL A 38 4.01 -1.32 15.48
N GLU A 39 3.54 -1.42 16.72
CA GLU A 39 4.35 -1.18 17.91
C GLU A 39 5.33 -2.34 18.17
N GLY A 40 6.45 -2.04 18.86
CA GLY A 40 7.45 -3.04 19.21
C GLY A 40 8.31 -3.54 18.05
N CYS A 41 8.12 -3.01 16.83
CA CYS A 41 8.96 -3.33 15.68
C CYS A 41 9.71 -2.11 15.15
N ARG A 42 11.01 -2.28 14.94
CA ARG A 42 11.94 -1.30 14.39
C ARG A 42 12.42 -1.79 13.04
N LEU A 43 11.95 -1.18 11.96
CA LEU A 43 12.20 -1.66 10.59
C LEU A 43 13.68 -1.59 10.20
N ASP A 44 14.45 -0.68 10.83
CA ASP A 44 15.91 -0.57 10.69
C ASP A 44 16.69 -1.71 11.34
N ARG A 45 16.06 -2.52 12.21
CA ARG A 45 16.74 -3.59 12.96
C ARG A 45 16.32 -5.00 12.57
N GLN A 46 15.09 -5.14 12.09
CA GLN A 46 14.51 -6.44 11.76
C GLN A 46 13.34 -6.30 10.78
N ALA A 47 12.98 -7.40 10.15
CA ALA A 47 11.74 -7.49 9.40
C ALA A 47 10.52 -7.37 10.34
N CYS A 48 9.56 -6.53 9.96
CA CYS A 48 8.33 -6.30 10.70
C CYS A 48 7.15 -6.98 10.01
N ALA A 49 6.23 -7.53 10.80
CA ALA A 49 5.03 -8.17 10.27
C ALA A 49 3.75 -7.56 10.82
N SER A 50 2.71 -7.53 10.00
CA SER A 50 1.36 -7.10 10.40
C SER A 50 0.30 -8.03 9.78
N SER A 51 -0.83 -8.16 10.47
CA SER A 51 -1.96 -8.94 9.96
C SER A 51 -2.86 -8.06 9.12
N LEU A 52 -3.26 -8.56 7.95
CA LEU A 52 -4.16 -7.86 7.04
C LEU A 52 -5.62 -8.25 7.31
N PRO A 53 -6.57 -7.32 7.08
CA PRO A 53 -7.99 -7.64 7.07
C PRO A 53 -8.28 -8.78 6.09
N GLY A 54 -8.98 -9.82 6.55
CA GLY A 54 -9.29 -11.00 5.74
C GLY A 54 -8.32 -12.17 5.88
N GLY A 55 -7.37 -12.10 6.84
CA GLY A 55 -6.52 -13.24 7.21
C GLY A 55 -5.16 -13.32 6.50
N GLY A 56 -4.84 -12.32 5.68
CA GLY A 56 -3.51 -12.17 5.09
C GLY A 56 -2.47 -11.65 6.09
N ARG A 57 -1.21 -11.66 5.68
CA ARG A 57 -0.08 -11.13 6.43
C ARG A 57 0.82 -10.34 5.51
N VAL A 58 1.34 -9.23 6.00
CA VAL A 58 2.40 -8.47 5.33
C VAL A 58 3.67 -8.55 6.17
N VAL A 59 4.80 -8.78 5.51
CA VAL A 59 6.14 -8.73 6.10
C VAL A 59 6.95 -7.70 5.34
N VAL A 60 7.59 -6.78 6.06
CA VAL A 60 8.36 -5.68 5.50
C VAL A 60 9.77 -5.75 6.06
N ALA A 61 10.77 -5.62 5.20
CA ALA A 61 12.16 -5.52 5.61
C ALA A 61 12.84 -4.33 4.94
N LEU A 62 13.71 -3.67 5.69
CA LEU A 62 14.52 -2.55 5.21
C LEU A 62 15.99 -2.91 5.38
N GLU A 63 16.74 -2.84 4.29
CA GLU A 63 18.17 -3.10 4.23
C GLU A 63 18.85 -1.81 3.81
N ALA A 64 19.62 -1.19 4.71
CA ALA A 64 20.43 -0.01 4.40
C ALA A 64 21.88 -0.43 4.14
N ALA A 65 22.52 0.20 3.14
CA ALA A 65 23.96 0.06 2.98
C ALA A 65 24.73 0.80 4.09
N ASP A 66 26.01 0.47 4.30
CA ASP A 66 26.86 1.10 5.32
C ASP A 66 27.38 2.52 4.94
N ALA A 67 26.98 3.08 3.80
CA ALA A 67 27.40 4.38 3.28
C ALA A 67 26.52 5.57 3.74
N SER A 68 26.91 6.81 3.43
CA SER A 68 26.09 8.00 3.72
C SER A 68 26.20 9.05 2.60
N PRO A 69 25.08 9.49 1.98
CA PRO A 69 23.72 8.96 2.13
C PRO A 69 23.61 7.55 1.55
N SER A 70 22.99 6.64 2.29
CA SER A 70 22.90 5.23 1.89
C SER A 70 21.63 4.93 1.11
N PRO A 71 21.72 4.28 -0.06
CA PRO A 71 20.56 3.64 -0.65
C PRO A 71 20.06 2.56 0.30
N MET A 72 18.74 2.52 0.46
CA MET A 72 18.03 1.53 1.25
C MET A 72 17.15 0.72 0.32
N ARG A 73 17.26 -0.59 0.41
CA ARG A 73 16.36 -1.52 -0.26
C ARG A 73 15.23 -1.85 0.69
N ILE A 74 14.00 -1.65 0.24
CA ILE A 74 12.80 -2.09 0.94
C ILE A 74 12.23 -3.31 0.22
N SER A 75 11.82 -4.30 1.00
CA SER A 75 11.11 -5.47 0.49
C SER A 75 9.83 -5.69 1.28
N VAL A 76 8.77 -6.07 0.57
CA VAL A 76 7.45 -6.35 1.12
C VAL A 76 7.01 -7.72 0.59
N SER A 77 6.67 -8.63 1.50
CA SER A 77 6.05 -9.91 1.18
C SER A 77 4.61 -9.90 1.65
N VAL A 78 3.69 -10.29 0.78
CA VAL A 78 2.26 -10.37 1.09
C VAL A 78 1.82 -11.81 0.95
N ASP A 79 1.36 -12.39 2.06
CA ASP A 79 0.87 -13.77 2.13
C ASP A 79 -0.63 -13.78 2.42
N GLY A 80 -1.37 -14.71 1.81
CA GLY A 80 -2.82 -14.86 2.05
C GLY A 80 -3.68 -13.72 1.48
N ALA A 81 -3.10 -12.82 0.68
CA ALA A 81 -3.79 -11.80 -0.10
C ALA A 81 -3.05 -11.55 -1.42
N GLN A 82 -3.79 -11.18 -2.47
CA GLN A 82 -3.21 -10.76 -3.75
C GLN A 82 -3.18 -9.24 -3.79
N ALA A 83 -1.98 -8.67 -3.71
CA ALA A 83 -1.75 -7.23 -3.88
C ALA A 83 -1.46 -6.93 -5.36
N ASP A 84 -2.23 -6.01 -5.94
CA ASP A 84 -2.07 -5.57 -7.33
C ASP A 84 -1.06 -4.43 -7.45
N HIS A 85 -0.93 -3.64 -6.38
CA HIS A 85 -0.01 -2.51 -6.28
C HIS A 85 0.51 -2.40 -4.85
N VAL A 86 1.80 -2.12 -4.72
CA VAL A 86 2.47 -1.89 -3.44
C VAL A 86 3.34 -0.65 -3.54
N GLU A 87 3.13 0.29 -2.64
CA GLU A 87 3.98 1.46 -2.49
C GLU A 87 4.28 1.73 -1.02
N VAL A 88 5.36 2.47 -0.78
CA VAL A 88 5.77 2.87 0.56
C VAL A 88 5.92 4.38 0.60
N GLY A 89 5.12 5.02 1.44
CA GLY A 89 5.23 6.43 1.78
C GLY A 89 6.15 6.63 2.97
N PHE A 90 7.12 7.52 2.85
CA PHE A 90 8.06 7.89 3.91
C PHE A 90 7.79 9.32 4.36
N GLN A 91 7.63 9.49 5.67
CA GLN A 91 7.44 10.80 6.29
C GLN A 91 8.26 10.91 7.58
N GLY A 92 8.95 12.03 7.76
CA GLY A 92 9.64 12.33 9.02
C GLY A 92 8.62 12.56 10.14
N VAL A 93 8.81 11.92 11.29
CA VAL A 93 7.89 12.04 12.44
C VAL A 93 8.11 13.35 13.18
N ASP A 94 9.37 13.72 13.42
CA ASP A 94 9.73 14.90 14.21
C ASP A 94 9.75 16.18 13.36
N MET A 95 10.02 16.06 12.05
CA MET A 95 10.06 17.17 11.11
C MET A 95 9.37 16.81 9.81
N ASN A 96 8.50 17.70 9.32
CA ASN A 96 7.84 17.53 8.04
C ASN A 96 8.82 17.81 6.90
N MET A 97 9.38 16.74 6.31
CA MET A 97 10.23 16.81 5.12
C MET A 97 9.46 16.57 3.81
N GLY A 98 8.12 16.59 3.87
CA GLY A 98 7.26 16.13 2.79
C GLY A 98 7.08 14.61 2.79
N LEU A 99 6.15 14.16 1.95
CA LEU A 99 5.89 12.74 1.74
C LEU A 99 6.72 12.26 0.54
N HIS A 100 7.61 11.31 0.76
CA HIS A 100 8.35 10.64 -0.29
C HIS A 100 7.69 9.29 -0.59
N VAL A 101 7.22 9.05 -1.81
CA VAL A 101 6.54 7.79 -2.18
C VAL A 101 7.42 6.97 -3.10
N LEU A 102 7.62 5.69 -2.75
CA LEU A 102 8.31 4.70 -3.56
C LEU A 102 7.32 3.61 -4.00
N GLN A 103 7.12 3.45 -5.31
CA GLN A 103 6.41 2.30 -5.84
C GLN A 103 7.35 1.10 -5.92
N LEU A 104 6.89 -0.06 -5.45
CA LEU A 104 7.70 -1.28 -5.43
C LEU A 104 7.46 -2.10 -6.69
N ALA A 105 8.54 -2.60 -7.28
CA ALA A 105 8.45 -3.53 -8.39
C ALA A 105 8.11 -4.94 -7.89
N PRO A 106 7.25 -5.69 -8.61
CA PRO A 106 6.99 -7.09 -8.27
C PRO A 106 8.26 -7.92 -8.42
N ALA A 107 8.57 -8.73 -7.41
CA ALA A 107 9.70 -9.66 -7.35
C ALA A 107 9.27 -11.14 -7.42
N GLY A 108 7.97 -11.40 -7.66
CA GLY A 108 7.38 -12.73 -7.79
C GLY A 108 6.81 -13.29 -6.47
N GLU A 109 5.83 -14.18 -6.57
CA GLU A 109 5.24 -14.89 -5.41
C GLU A 109 4.76 -13.96 -4.27
N GLY A 110 4.09 -12.85 -4.60
CA GLY A 110 3.60 -11.89 -3.61
C GLY A 110 4.68 -11.01 -2.97
N ARG A 111 5.92 -11.06 -3.49
CA ARG A 111 7.03 -10.21 -3.07
C ARG A 111 7.16 -8.99 -3.95
N PHE A 112 7.55 -7.88 -3.35
CA PHE A 112 7.77 -6.59 -3.97
C PHE A 112 9.03 -5.96 -3.40
N ALA A 113 9.80 -5.26 -4.23
CA ALA A 113 11.03 -4.62 -3.78
C ALA A 113 11.29 -3.30 -4.53
N GLY A 114 12.02 -2.41 -3.87
CA GLY A 114 12.44 -1.14 -4.45
C GLY A 114 13.60 -0.55 -3.67
N GLU A 115 14.25 0.44 -4.26
CA GLU A 115 15.36 1.16 -3.63
C GLU A 115 15.03 2.64 -3.54
N THR A 116 15.41 3.26 -2.44
CA THR A 116 15.27 4.70 -2.23
C THR A 116 16.40 5.23 -1.36
N THR A 117 16.65 6.53 -1.45
CA THR A 117 17.60 7.23 -0.60
C THR A 117 16.82 8.31 0.13
N LEU A 118 16.70 8.17 1.45
CA LEU A 118 16.07 9.20 2.28
C LEU A 118 17.11 10.23 2.71
N PRO A 119 16.71 11.50 2.88
CA PRO A 119 17.58 12.52 3.44
C PRO A 119 18.05 12.09 4.83
N VAL A 120 19.37 12.09 5.04
CA VAL A 120 19.94 11.89 6.38
C VAL A 120 19.95 13.22 7.13
N CYS A 121 19.68 13.17 8.44
CA CYS A 121 19.68 14.36 9.26
C CYS A 121 21.13 14.76 9.57
N VAL A 122 21.56 15.96 9.15
CA VAL A 122 22.90 16.49 9.44
C VAL A 122 23.13 16.75 10.94
N THR A 123 22.06 16.80 11.75
CA THR A 123 22.11 17.11 13.18
C THR A 123 21.99 15.87 14.08
N GLY A 124 21.80 14.66 13.54
CA GLY A 124 21.76 13.43 14.35
C GLY A 124 20.78 12.37 13.85
N ARG A 125 20.03 11.77 14.79
CA ARG A 125 19.05 10.71 14.54
C ARG A 125 17.70 11.28 14.15
N MET A 126 17.02 10.64 13.20
CA MET A 126 15.68 11.01 12.76
C MET A 126 14.74 9.81 12.76
N ILE A 127 13.55 9.98 13.31
CA ILE A 127 12.50 8.96 13.28
C ILE A 127 11.68 9.14 11.98
N TRP A 128 11.59 8.08 11.20
CA TRP A 128 10.78 7.99 10.00
C TRP A 128 9.60 7.07 10.21
N GLN A 129 8.48 7.41 9.59
CA GLN A 129 7.35 6.52 9.40
C GLN A 129 7.35 6.05 7.94
N ALA A 130 7.42 4.73 7.75
CA ALA A 130 7.18 4.06 6.47
C ALA A 130 5.75 3.50 6.48
N THR A 131 4.86 4.07 5.68
CA THR A 131 3.50 3.55 5.48
C THR A 131 3.46 2.72 4.23
N VAL A 132 3.29 1.41 4.37
CA VAL A 132 3.08 0.51 3.24
C VAL A 132 1.61 0.58 2.83
N LEU A 133 1.36 0.98 1.59
CA LEU A 133 0.04 0.97 0.97
C LEU A 133 -0.06 -0.27 0.08
N LEU A 134 -1.04 -1.12 0.37
CA LEU A 134 -1.36 -2.32 -0.39
C LEU A 134 -2.71 -2.13 -1.08
N GLN A 135 -2.76 -2.26 -2.41
CA GLN A 135 -4.04 -2.35 -3.13
C GLN A 135 -4.43 -3.81 -3.27
N VAL A 136 -5.48 -4.21 -2.56
CA VAL A 136 -6.02 -5.59 -2.59
C VAL A 136 -7.45 -5.53 -3.11
N GLY A 137 -7.61 -5.77 -4.41
CA GLY A 137 -8.90 -5.64 -5.10
C GLY A 137 -9.42 -4.19 -5.08
N ARG A 138 -10.48 -3.94 -4.30
CA ARG A 138 -11.09 -2.58 -4.15
C ARG A 138 -10.79 -1.94 -2.80
N LYS A 139 -9.75 -2.40 -2.11
CA LYS A 139 -9.33 -1.89 -0.82
C LYS A 139 -7.91 -1.36 -0.92
N ASP A 140 -7.71 -0.16 -0.40
CA ASP A 140 -6.40 0.44 -0.20
C ASP A 140 -6.08 0.29 1.29
N ILE A 141 -5.10 -0.54 1.62
CA ILE A 141 -4.75 -0.89 3.01
C ILE A 141 -3.43 -0.22 3.37
N SER A 142 -3.46 0.68 4.35
CA SER A 142 -2.28 1.39 4.84
C SER A 142 -1.76 0.73 6.12
N VAL A 143 -0.47 0.39 6.15
CA VAL A 143 0.20 -0.24 7.29
C VAL A 143 1.43 0.58 7.69
N PRO A 144 1.36 1.36 8.78
CA PRO A 144 2.48 2.18 9.22
C PRO A 144 3.50 1.40 10.06
N PHE A 145 4.78 1.63 9.77
CA PHE A 145 5.95 1.15 10.49
C PHE A 145 6.86 2.32 10.85
N ARG A 146 7.67 2.19 11.91
CA ARG A 146 8.68 3.19 12.28
C ARG A 146 10.09 2.64 12.23
N PHE A 147 11.02 3.52 11.90
CA PHE A 147 12.44 3.25 11.93
C PHE A 147 13.22 4.54 12.18
N GLU A 148 14.52 4.39 12.39
CA GLU A 148 15.42 5.50 12.66
C GLU A 148 16.52 5.53 11.60
N SER A 149 16.85 6.73 11.12
CA SER A 149 18.00 6.96 10.26
C SER A 149 19.02 7.84 10.97
N GLY A 150 20.29 7.48 10.94
CA GLY A 150 21.40 8.27 11.50
C GLY A 150 22.49 7.39 12.10
N HIS A 151 23.70 7.94 12.27
CA HIS A 151 24.79 7.24 12.97
C HIS A 151 24.50 7.19 14.47
N GLY A 152 24.63 5.99 15.05
CA GLY A 152 24.82 5.76 16.49
C GLY A 152 26.26 5.37 16.75
#